data_AF-A0A4S4LR50-F1
#
_entry.id   AF-A0A4S4LR50-F1
#
_cell.length_a   1.000
_cell.length_b   1.000
_cell.length_c   1.000
_cell.angle_alpha   90.00
_cell.angle_beta   90.00
_cell.angle_gamma   90.00
#
_symmetry.space_group_name_H-M   'P 1'
#
loop_
_entity.id
_entity.type
_entity.pdbx_description
1 polymer ?
#
loop_
_entity_poly.entity_id
_entity_poly.type
_entity_poly.pdbx_seq_one_letter_code
_entity_poly.pdbx_strand_id
1 'polypeptide(L)'
;MEVKKKFGFAHPDLQKQLAHIQQIYSSALAYEPSIPKPPVIDSSIDNSSEPSPQEQLPGLRAFIESVKRDMDVLQKASPQNLRIKNSRLLAEFREIDSYDTDSDSDSDAENRPSLAQTEFTNSILRMGHALLDAARSNILPGTTQTPKIILRLTRLDPDSTNPKEHDARVALTISKLEEMGLEVQLGGHENTAFDTCISAMGRSSSLPPHPSHQLRPTARINLDLSVLIALVSDLTHASLPETPEGASERFVPSSSYLEWRRSRQRSKIYGDKGKSKSDVSLSADGMGQDAECADGTDDTTKHSRALAEQLLQEMQKGLLEEMHDRLSDLGRSADVDASPNAFSDVEFWTTPEARDRCLRIVAKIGGPNEKRRAHALFSASPASLSELQGMYWDGSRFPRNFLPLHPIRIFPSSEPEPLEPDTVDNPTHRPFFRALASTCRLLLADSTAPHPRSLPPELVSGPSTPVDDTILTEDTPGPGAGDLEGEIQRATVMRANVKLTVHTVQSLLWGATRGWTTLTANRGSVRAMMREMKGRGIGFGADEGDADGGANLNAGSASIWIVDPRSLAEGMRSDFDG
;
A
#
# COMPACT_ATOMS: atom_id res chain seq x y z
N MET A 1 1.56 -47.26 44.96
CA MET A 1 0.59 -46.32 44.37
C MET A 1 0.34 -45.24 45.42
N GLU A 2 0.57 -43.95 45.24
CA GLU A 2 0.81 -43.13 44.07
C GLU A 2 1.45 -41.84 44.60
N VAL A 3 2.73 -41.58 44.29
CA VAL A 3 3.39 -40.33 44.68
C VAL A 3 2.91 -39.27 43.71
N LYS A 4 1.88 -38.51 44.11
CA LYS A 4 1.54 -37.23 43.47
C LYS A 4 2.73 -36.28 43.67
N LYS A 5 3.67 -36.28 42.71
CA LYS A 5 4.64 -35.20 42.51
C LYS A 5 3.84 -33.93 42.20
N LYS A 6 3.60 -33.12 43.24
CA LYS A 6 3.33 -31.69 43.07
C LYS A 6 4.50 -31.11 42.29
N PHE A 7 4.29 -30.75 41.02
CA PHE A 7 5.17 -29.84 40.31
C PHE A 7 5.11 -28.51 41.06
N GLY A 8 6.09 -28.33 41.95
CA GLY A 8 6.23 -27.15 42.79
C GLY A 8 6.44 -25.91 41.94
N PHE A 9 5.69 -24.87 42.30
CA PHE A 9 5.93 -23.45 42.13
C PHE A 9 7.06 -23.07 41.17
N ALA A 10 6.69 -22.49 40.02
CA ALA A 10 7.62 -21.81 39.13
C ALA A 10 8.51 -20.85 39.96
N HIS A 11 9.82 -20.88 39.69
CA HIS A 11 10.82 -20.04 40.34
C HIS A 11 10.33 -18.58 40.38
N PRO A 12 10.34 -17.89 41.54
CA PRO A 12 9.75 -16.56 41.67
C PRO A 12 10.33 -15.56 40.68
N ASP A 13 11.62 -15.69 40.34
CA ASP A 13 12.26 -14.84 39.33
C ASP A 13 11.75 -15.10 37.91
N LEU A 14 11.36 -16.33 37.56
CA LEU A 14 10.76 -16.61 36.25
C LEU A 14 9.35 -16.02 36.15
N GLN A 15 8.59 -16.04 37.24
CA GLN A 15 7.29 -15.38 37.29
C GLN A 15 7.43 -13.86 37.16
N LYS A 16 8.42 -13.26 37.82
CA LYS A 16 8.76 -11.83 37.66
C LYS A 16 9.17 -11.50 36.22
N GLN A 17 9.98 -12.35 35.59
CA GLN A 17 10.38 -12.15 34.19
C GLN A 17 9.21 -12.28 33.22
N LEU A 18 8.33 -13.26 33.42
CA LEU A 18 7.14 -13.43 32.61
C LEU A 18 6.23 -12.20 32.71
N ALA A 19 6.00 -11.70 33.93
CA ALA A 19 5.22 -10.47 34.16
C ALA A 19 5.84 -9.27 33.44
N HIS A 20 7.17 -9.13 33.47
CA HIS A 20 7.87 -8.04 32.80
C HIS A 20 7.77 -8.14 31.27
N ILE A 21 7.94 -9.34 30.70
CA ILE A 21 7.79 -9.55 29.25
C ILE A 21 6.34 -9.35 28.80
N GLN A 22 5.36 -9.74 29.61
CA GLN A 22 3.94 -9.44 29.35
C GLN A 22 3.69 -7.94 29.32
N GLN A 23 4.30 -7.18 30.25
CA GLN A 23 4.20 -5.73 30.27
C GLN A 23 4.85 -5.08 29.05
N ILE A 24 6.04 -5.54 28.64
CA ILE A 24 6.72 -5.07 27.42
C ILE A 24 5.87 -5.37 26.19
N TYR A 25 5.35 -6.60 26.07
CA TYR A 25 4.47 -6.99 24.97
C TYR A 25 3.22 -6.11 24.90
N SER A 26 2.57 -5.87 26.04
CA SER A 26 1.39 -5.02 26.14
C SER A 26 1.71 -3.57 25.78
N SER A 27 2.86 -3.05 26.24
CA SER A 27 3.31 -1.69 25.95
C SER A 27 3.67 -1.52 24.48
N ALA A 28 4.31 -2.53 23.86
CA ALA A 28 4.65 -2.51 22.44
C ALA A 28 3.41 -2.66 21.54
N LEU A 29 2.40 -3.42 21.98
CA LEU A 29 1.10 -3.50 21.30
C LEU A 29 0.34 -2.18 21.39
N ALA A 30 0.43 -1.50 22.54
CA ALA A 30 -0.21 -0.20 22.79
C ALA A 30 0.63 1.00 22.30
N TYR A 31 1.85 0.76 21.81
CA TYR A 31 2.72 1.82 21.31
C TYR A 31 2.22 2.30 19.95
N GLU A 32 1.57 3.45 19.97
CA GLU A 32 1.23 4.21 18.77
C GLU A 32 2.21 5.38 18.66
N PRO A 33 3.25 5.28 17.81
CA PRO A 33 4.08 6.44 17.55
C PRO A 33 3.20 7.53 16.93
N SER A 34 3.40 8.78 17.36
CA SER A 34 2.86 9.94 16.66
C SER A 34 3.63 10.13 15.35
N ILE A 35 3.38 9.25 14.38
CA ILE A 35 3.79 9.50 13.00
C ILE A 35 2.75 10.46 12.46
N PRO A 36 3.14 11.68 12.03
CA PRO A 36 2.20 12.59 11.40
C PRO A 36 1.57 11.88 10.20
N LYS A 37 0.27 11.59 10.32
CA LYS A 37 -0.49 10.94 9.25
C LYS A 37 -0.47 11.89 8.05
N PRO A 38 -0.20 11.38 6.83
CA PRO A 38 -0.28 12.23 5.66
C PRO A 38 -1.72 12.78 5.55
N PRO A 39 -1.91 14.00 5.02
CA PRO A 39 -3.22 14.63 4.87
C PRO A 39 -4.03 13.95 3.76
N VAL A 40 -4.37 12.68 3.96
CA VAL A 40 -5.10 11.81 3.03
C VAL A 40 -6.40 11.38 3.69
N ILE A 41 -7.52 11.67 3.04
CA ILE A 41 -8.82 11.07 3.38
C ILE A 41 -8.91 9.78 2.59
N ASP A 42 -9.04 8.63 3.27
CA ASP A 42 -9.35 7.37 2.61
C ASP A 42 -10.79 6.98 2.96
N SER A 43 -11.70 7.19 2.01
CA SER A 43 -13.12 6.81 2.11
C SER A 43 -13.39 5.45 1.44
N SER A 44 -12.37 4.73 0.98
CA SER A 44 -12.56 3.39 0.40
C SER A 44 -12.94 2.38 1.49
N ILE A 45 -13.89 1.49 1.20
CA ILE A 45 -14.33 0.46 2.14
C ILE A 45 -13.22 -0.59 2.26
N ASP A 46 -12.42 -0.51 3.32
CA ASP A 46 -11.42 -1.52 3.64
C ASP A 46 -12.09 -2.74 4.26
N ASN A 47 -12.23 -3.81 3.47
CA ASN A 47 -12.27 -5.15 4.02
C ASN A 47 -10.87 -5.45 4.61
N SER A 48 -10.69 -5.08 5.88
CA SER A 48 -9.74 -5.66 6.85
C SER A 48 -8.22 -5.54 6.63
N SER A 49 -7.69 -4.47 6.02
CA SER A 49 -6.22 -4.33 5.93
C SER A 49 -5.68 -2.89 5.94
N GLU A 50 -6.18 -2.03 6.82
CA GLU A 50 -5.29 -0.96 7.31
C GLU A 50 -4.13 -1.68 8.02
N PRO A 51 -2.87 -1.49 7.56
CA PRO A 51 -1.72 -2.08 8.23
C PRO A 51 -1.78 -1.63 9.68
N SER A 52 -1.77 -2.57 10.62
CA SER A 52 -1.85 -2.22 12.04
C SER A 52 -0.78 -1.16 12.33
N PRO A 53 -0.99 -0.23 13.28
CA PRO A 53 0.00 0.80 13.61
C PRO A 53 1.44 0.26 13.79
N GLN A 54 1.53 -1.03 14.16
CA GLN A 54 2.74 -1.82 14.34
C GLN A 54 3.55 -2.09 13.05
N GLU A 55 2.93 -2.03 11.87
CA GLU A 55 3.59 -2.19 10.57
C GLU A 55 4.19 -0.89 10.02
N GLN A 56 3.78 0.26 10.57
CA GLN A 56 4.26 1.57 10.10
C GLN A 56 5.70 1.88 10.55
N LEU A 57 6.15 1.24 11.63
CA LEU A 57 7.51 1.35 12.14
C LEU A 57 8.39 0.17 11.69
N PRO A 58 9.49 0.45 10.95
CA PRO A 58 10.47 -0.56 10.63
C PRO A 58 10.97 -1.28 11.89
N GLY A 59 10.87 -2.61 11.93
CA GLY A 59 11.38 -3.44 13.02
C GLY A 59 10.45 -3.60 14.24
N LEU A 60 9.41 -2.78 14.41
CA LEU A 60 8.48 -2.93 15.55
C LEU A 60 7.72 -4.25 15.50
N ARG A 61 7.24 -4.66 14.33
CA ARG A 61 6.63 -5.98 14.14
C ARG A 61 7.59 -7.13 14.49
N ALA A 62 8.83 -7.06 14.00
CA ALA A 62 9.84 -8.08 14.29
C ALA A 62 10.17 -8.13 15.79
N PHE A 63 10.18 -6.97 16.47
CA PHE A 63 10.33 -6.87 17.91
C PHE A 63 9.14 -7.50 18.65
N ILE A 64 7.89 -7.15 18.31
CA ILE A 64 6.67 -7.72 18.92
C ILE A 64 6.64 -9.24 18.73
N GLU A 65 6.96 -9.74 17.54
CA GLU A 65 7.05 -11.17 17.24
C GLU A 65 8.19 -11.86 18.01
N SER A 66 9.31 -11.17 18.27
CA SER A 66 10.39 -11.66 19.12
C SER A 66 9.97 -11.75 20.58
N VAL A 67 9.37 -10.69 21.13
CA VAL A 67 8.87 -10.65 22.51
C VAL A 67 7.79 -11.70 22.73
N LYS A 68 6.91 -11.91 21.75
CA LYS A 68 5.89 -12.97 21.80
C LYS A 68 6.51 -14.36 21.83
N ARG A 69 7.53 -14.62 21.00
CA ARG A 69 8.27 -15.89 21.05
C ARG A 69 8.93 -16.11 22.41
N ASP A 70 9.56 -15.09 22.98
CA ASP A 70 10.19 -15.18 24.30
C ASP A 70 9.15 -15.42 25.40
N MET A 71 7.99 -14.78 25.32
CA MET A 71 6.85 -15.00 26.22
C MET A 71 6.33 -16.44 26.13
N ASP A 72 6.09 -16.95 24.91
CA ASP A 72 5.61 -18.31 24.66
C ASP A 72 6.61 -19.34 25.17
N VAL A 73 7.90 -19.06 25.00
CA VAL A 73 8.98 -19.91 25.47
C VAL A 73 9.06 -19.90 27.00
N LEU A 74 8.91 -18.76 27.68
CA LEU A 74 8.84 -18.70 29.14
C LEU A 74 7.57 -19.34 29.72
N GLN A 75 6.46 -19.32 28.99
CA GLN A 75 5.23 -20.01 29.37
C GLN A 75 5.34 -21.53 29.18
N LYS A 76 6.08 -22.00 28.16
CA LYS A 76 6.28 -23.42 27.87
C LYS A 76 7.49 -24.04 28.58
N ALA A 77 8.47 -23.25 29.00
CA ALA A 77 9.70 -23.75 29.59
C ALA A 77 9.54 -24.08 31.09
N SER A 78 9.79 -25.34 31.42
CA SER A 78 10.27 -25.71 32.76
C SER A 78 11.61 -25.01 33.05
N PRO A 79 11.97 -24.68 34.31
CA PRO A 79 12.92 -23.62 34.71
C PRO A 79 14.38 -23.66 34.21
N GLN A 80 14.78 -24.54 33.29
CA GLN A 80 16.18 -24.89 33.09
C GLN A 80 16.86 -24.35 31.82
N ASN A 81 16.13 -23.86 30.79
CA ASN A 81 16.69 -23.82 29.43
C ASN A 81 16.85 -22.46 28.70
N LEU A 82 16.67 -21.28 29.32
CA LEU A 82 16.71 -20.01 28.56
C LEU A 82 17.58 -18.85 29.07
N ARG A 83 18.79 -19.12 29.56
CA ARG A 83 19.80 -18.07 29.77
C ARG A 83 21.20 -18.60 29.40
N ILE A 84 22.06 -17.74 28.87
CA ILE A 84 23.49 -18.08 28.62
C ILE A 84 24.12 -18.33 30.00
N LYS A 85 24.37 -19.60 30.31
CA LYS A 85 25.10 -20.07 31.49
C LYS A 85 26.57 -20.24 31.12
N ASN A 86 27.48 -20.28 32.10
CA ASN A 86 28.87 -20.72 31.87
C ASN A 86 28.92 -22.02 31.04
N SER A 87 28.01 -22.96 31.30
CA SER A 87 27.91 -24.22 30.54
C SER A 87 27.75 -24.06 29.01
N ARG A 88 27.16 -22.96 28.53
CA ARG A 88 26.97 -22.68 27.11
C ARG A 88 28.26 -22.13 26.47
N LEU A 89 28.93 -21.19 27.13
CA LEU A 89 30.25 -20.73 26.69
C LEU A 89 31.28 -21.87 26.77
N LEU A 90 31.23 -22.71 27.80
CA LEU A 90 32.09 -23.87 27.94
C LEU A 90 31.86 -24.92 26.84
N ALA A 91 30.63 -25.04 26.34
CA ALA A 91 30.34 -25.89 25.18
C ALA A 91 30.97 -25.30 23.91
N GLU A 92 30.85 -23.99 23.69
CA GLU A 92 31.49 -23.29 22.56
C GLU A 92 33.02 -23.39 22.64
N PHE A 93 33.61 -23.25 23.83
CA PHE A 93 35.05 -23.42 24.03
C PHE A 93 35.52 -24.85 23.76
N ARG A 94 34.77 -25.86 24.21
CA ARG A 94 35.09 -27.27 23.92
C ARG A 94 34.93 -27.60 22.45
N GLU A 95 33.98 -26.97 21.77
CA GLU A 95 33.84 -27.09 20.32
C GLU A 95 35.07 -26.52 19.62
N ILE A 96 35.53 -25.32 20.00
CA ILE A 96 36.76 -24.72 19.47
C ILE A 96 37.98 -25.61 19.74
N ASP A 97 38.16 -26.08 20.98
CA ASP A 97 39.29 -26.93 21.39
C ASP A 97 39.26 -28.31 20.71
N SER A 98 38.08 -28.80 20.31
CA SER A 98 37.94 -30.10 19.63
C SER A 98 38.44 -30.10 18.19
N TYR A 99 38.59 -28.92 17.57
CA TYR A 99 39.14 -28.77 16.23
C TYR A 99 40.65 -28.48 16.24
N ASP A 100 41.27 -28.30 17.41
CA ASP A 100 42.70 -28.00 17.59
C ASP A 100 43.57 -29.26 17.78
N THR A 101 43.07 -30.44 17.36
CA THR A 101 43.73 -31.74 17.59
C THR A 101 44.67 -32.22 16.49
N ASP A 102 44.92 -31.43 15.44
CA ASP A 102 45.88 -31.82 14.39
C ASP A 102 47.29 -31.33 14.74
N SER A 103 47.95 -32.05 15.65
CA SER A 103 49.42 -32.09 15.72
C SER A 103 49.90 -33.45 15.21
N ASP A 104 50.52 -33.38 14.03
CA ASP A 104 51.51 -34.29 13.44
C ASP A 104 51.04 -35.59 12.77
N SER A 105 50.81 -35.55 11.45
CA SER A 105 51.71 -36.19 10.46
C SER A 105 51.22 -35.95 9.03
N ASP A 106 52.14 -35.49 8.20
CA ASP A 106 52.22 -35.63 6.75
C ASP A 106 52.10 -34.35 5.90
N SER A 107 53.22 -34.17 5.18
CA SER A 107 53.53 -33.27 4.10
C SER A 107 52.47 -33.21 2.99
N ASP A 108 52.39 -32.04 2.36
CA ASP A 108 51.80 -31.75 1.05
C ASP A 108 50.28 -31.55 0.98
N ALA A 109 49.80 -30.33 1.29
CA ALA A 109 48.64 -29.73 0.61
C ALA A 109 48.51 -28.22 0.91
N GLU A 110 49.25 -27.36 0.18
CA GLU A 110 48.94 -25.93 0.11
C GLU A 110 47.64 -25.68 -0.68
N ASN A 111 46.48 -25.78 -0.02
CA ASN A 111 45.20 -25.07 -0.30
C ASN A 111 43.98 -25.76 0.36
N ARG A 112 44.03 -26.07 1.65
CA ARG A 112 42.80 -26.35 2.42
C ARG A 112 42.54 -25.18 3.38
N PRO A 113 41.35 -24.56 3.37
CA PRO A 113 40.99 -23.60 4.42
C PRO A 113 40.96 -24.34 5.75
N SER A 114 41.82 -23.93 6.68
CA SER A 114 41.81 -24.42 8.05
C SER A 114 40.45 -24.12 8.69
N LEU A 115 39.82 -25.15 9.26
CA LEU A 115 38.60 -25.02 10.08
C LEU A 115 38.92 -24.55 11.51
N ALA A 116 40.20 -24.48 11.89
CA ALA A 116 40.61 -23.98 13.20
C ALA A 116 40.47 -22.45 13.25
N GLN A 117 39.74 -21.94 14.24
CA GLN A 117 39.61 -20.51 14.48
C GLN A 117 40.96 -19.93 14.90
N THR A 118 41.52 -19.02 14.11
CA THR A 118 42.80 -18.35 14.40
C THR A 118 42.69 -17.24 15.46
N GLU A 119 41.47 -16.78 15.77
CA GLU A 119 41.21 -15.69 16.72
C GLU A 119 40.23 -16.12 17.80
N PHE A 120 40.53 -15.80 19.07
CA PHE A 120 39.64 -16.03 20.21
C PHE A 120 38.37 -15.17 20.07
N THR A 121 37.35 -15.75 19.44
CA THR A 121 36.05 -15.14 19.14
C THR A 121 34.94 -16.11 19.54
N ASN A 122 33.97 -15.64 20.31
CA ASN A 122 32.81 -16.43 20.72
C ASN A 122 31.50 -15.69 20.40
N SER A 123 30.37 -16.36 20.61
CA SER A 123 29.06 -15.79 20.29
C SER A 123 28.79 -14.45 20.99
N ILE A 124 29.29 -14.25 22.21
CA ILE A 124 29.11 -13.01 22.97
C ILE A 124 29.98 -11.89 22.40
N LEU A 125 31.23 -12.16 22.04
CA LEU A 125 32.11 -11.18 21.39
C LEU A 125 31.55 -10.72 20.04
N ARG A 126 31.02 -11.65 19.24
CA ARG A 126 30.34 -11.34 17.97
C ARG A 126 29.11 -10.46 18.18
N MET A 127 28.32 -10.74 19.22
CA MET A 127 27.18 -9.90 19.60
C MET A 127 27.63 -8.49 20.00
N GLY A 128 28.74 -8.38 20.76
CA GLY A 128 29.34 -7.08 21.11
C GLY A 128 29.71 -6.25 19.88
N HIS A 129 30.37 -6.84 18.89
CA HIS A 129 30.71 -6.17 17.63
C HIS A 129 29.47 -5.67 16.88
N ALA A 130 28.47 -6.54 16.71
CA ALA A 130 27.24 -6.20 16.01
C ALA A 130 26.49 -5.02 16.68
N LEU A 131 26.48 -4.98 18.02
CA LEU A 131 25.87 -3.88 18.76
C LEU A 131 26.63 -2.57 18.54
N LEU A 132 27.96 -2.59 18.59
CA LEU A 132 28.78 -1.39 18.35
C LEU A 132 28.61 -0.86 16.91
N ASP A 133 28.55 -1.75 15.92
CA ASP A 133 28.32 -1.37 14.53
C ASP A 133 26.92 -0.77 14.33
N ALA A 134 25.91 -1.33 14.99
CA ALA A 134 24.56 -0.78 15.01
C ALA A 134 24.52 0.61 15.69
N ALA A 135 25.22 0.78 16.81
CA ALA A 135 25.30 2.07 17.49
C ALA A 135 25.97 3.14 16.61
N ARG A 136 27.06 2.80 15.91
CA ARG A 136 27.74 3.71 14.97
C ARG A 136 26.86 4.10 13.78
N SER A 137 26.02 3.18 13.34
CA SER A 137 25.10 3.40 12.21
C SER A 137 23.84 4.20 12.60
N ASN A 138 23.57 4.38 13.90
CA ASN A 138 22.37 5.01 14.43
C ASN A 138 22.71 6.08 15.47
N ILE A 139 23.28 7.20 14.99
CA ILE A 139 23.55 8.38 15.82
C ILE A 139 22.23 9.02 16.27
N LEU A 140 22.16 9.46 17.53
CA LEU A 140 20.96 10.10 18.07
C LEU A 140 20.63 11.40 17.33
N PRO A 141 19.38 11.61 16.85
CA PRO A 141 18.99 12.81 16.12
C PRO A 141 19.32 14.10 16.89
N GLY A 142 19.99 15.04 16.23
CA GLY A 142 20.39 16.32 16.84
C GLY A 142 21.68 16.27 17.67
N THR A 143 22.37 15.13 17.73
CA THR A 143 23.67 15.00 18.41
C THR A 143 24.71 14.35 17.50
N THR A 144 25.99 14.48 17.85
CA THR A 144 27.10 13.72 17.23
C THR A 144 27.51 12.50 18.07
N GLN A 145 26.75 12.17 19.12
CA GLN A 145 27.13 11.14 20.08
C GLN A 145 26.62 9.77 19.66
N THR A 146 27.53 8.79 19.64
CA THR A 146 27.18 7.37 19.48
C THR A 146 26.54 6.86 20.78
N PRO A 147 25.41 6.12 20.73
CA PRO A 147 24.76 5.62 21.92
C PRO A 147 25.69 4.69 22.71
N LYS A 148 25.77 4.91 24.03
CA LYS A 148 26.53 4.06 24.95
C LYS A 148 25.82 2.71 25.11
N ILE A 149 26.56 1.61 24.95
CA ILE A 149 26.00 0.26 25.06
C ILE A 149 26.41 -0.36 26.38
N ILE A 150 25.41 -0.83 27.13
CA ILE A 150 25.58 -1.55 28.39
C ILE A 150 25.10 -2.99 28.16
N LEU A 151 26.01 -3.96 28.24
CA LEU A 151 25.72 -5.37 28.03
C LEU A 151 25.64 -6.10 29.38
N ARG A 152 24.45 -6.61 29.71
CA ARG A 152 24.21 -7.23 31.03
C ARG A 152 24.14 -8.75 30.95
N LEU A 153 25.10 -9.42 31.58
CA LEU A 153 25.27 -10.88 31.56
C LEU A 153 24.86 -11.49 32.91
N THR A 154 23.55 -11.68 33.08
CA THR A 154 22.91 -11.98 34.38
C THR A 154 23.19 -13.36 35.00
N ARG A 155 23.76 -14.31 34.25
CA ARG A 155 24.12 -15.67 34.74
C ARG A 155 25.53 -16.09 34.35
N LEU A 156 26.35 -15.13 33.92
CA LEU A 156 27.76 -15.36 33.66
C LEU A 156 28.53 -15.06 34.95
N ASP A 157 29.27 -16.04 35.42
CA ASP A 157 30.02 -15.97 36.67
C ASP A 157 31.49 -16.28 36.39
N PRO A 158 32.36 -15.27 36.22
CA PRO A 158 33.78 -15.49 35.96
C PRO A 158 34.48 -16.20 37.13
N ASP A 159 33.96 -16.05 38.35
CA ASP A 159 34.55 -16.56 39.59
C ASP A 159 33.79 -17.77 40.14
N SER A 160 33.13 -18.52 39.26
CA SER A 160 32.31 -19.67 39.66
C SER A 160 33.09 -20.62 40.56
N THR A 161 32.56 -20.86 41.77
CA THR A 161 33.14 -21.81 42.74
C THR A 161 32.96 -23.28 42.35
N ASN A 162 32.18 -23.53 41.30
CA ASN A 162 31.97 -24.87 40.76
C ASN A 162 33.09 -25.21 39.76
N PRO A 163 33.96 -26.20 40.05
CA PRO A 163 35.10 -26.53 39.20
C PRO A 163 34.72 -27.02 37.79
N LYS A 164 33.46 -27.41 37.57
CA LYS A 164 32.94 -27.78 36.24
C LYS A 164 32.49 -26.58 35.40
N GLU A 165 32.32 -25.42 36.03
CA GLU A 165 31.81 -24.19 35.42
C GLU A 165 32.83 -23.05 35.43
N HIS A 166 34.01 -23.29 36.02
CA HIS A 166 35.14 -22.36 36.08
C HIS A 166 36.09 -22.59 34.89
N ASP A 167 36.24 -21.59 34.03
CA ASP A 167 37.23 -21.54 32.94
C ASP A 167 37.68 -20.09 32.75
N ALA A 168 39.00 -19.87 32.76
CA ALA A 168 39.60 -18.54 32.68
C ALA A 168 39.19 -17.76 31.41
N ARG A 169 38.77 -18.45 30.34
CA ARG A 169 38.29 -17.84 29.10
C ARG A 169 36.95 -17.13 29.24
N VAL A 170 36.17 -17.47 30.27
CA VAL A 170 34.95 -16.72 30.62
C VAL A 170 35.31 -15.31 31.08
N ALA A 171 36.28 -15.18 31.98
CA ALA A 171 36.79 -13.87 32.41
C ALA A 171 37.43 -13.10 31.24
N LEU A 172 38.23 -13.77 30.40
CA LEU A 172 38.83 -13.17 29.20
C LEU A 172 37.78 -12.61 28.23
N THR A 173 36.63 -13.28 28.09
CA THR A 173 35.52 -12.82 27.24
C THR A 173 34.94 -11.52 27.76
N ILE A 174 34.81 -11.37 29.07
CA ILE A 174 34.31 -10.14 29.71
C ILE A 174 35.30 -9.00 29.47
N SER A 175 36.59 -9.23 29.73
CA SER A 175 37.64 -8.22 29.51
C SER A 175 37.68 -7.73 28.06
N LYS A 176 37.57 -8.64 27.08
CA LYS A 176 37.53 -8.25 25.66
C LYS A 176 36.32 -7.38 25.31
N LEU A 177 35.14 -7.64 25.88
CA LEU A 177 33.97 -6.78 25.66
C LEU A 177 34.20 -5.36 26.21
N GLU A 178 34.83 -5.26 27.39
CA GLU A 178 35.17 -3.98 28.02
C GLU A 178 36.22 -3.22 27.19
N GLU A 179 37.25 -3.91 26.68
CA GLU A 179 38.25 -3.35 25.77
C GLU A 179 37.63 -2.81 24.48
N MET A 180 36.54 -3.42 23.99
CA MET A 180 35.79 -2.94 22.83
C MET A 180 34.97 -1.67 23.11
N GLY A 181 34.92 -1.20 24.36
CA GLY A 181 34.16 -0.02 24.78
C GLY A 181 32.72 -0.31 25.20
N LEU A 182 32.37 -1.57 25.47
CA LEU A 182 31.08 -1.96 26.04
C LEU A 182 31.15 -1.89 27.56
N GLU A 183 30.12 -1.35 28.21
CA GLU A 183 30.00 -1.47 29.67
C GLU A 183 29.39 -2.84 29.99
N VAL A 184 30.14 -3.74 30.62
CA VAL A 184 29.63 -5.06 30.99
C VAL A 184 29.15 -5.06 32.45
N GLN A 185 27.92 -5.52 32.68
CA GLN A 185 27.34 -5.65 34.01
C GLN A 185 27.02 -7.11 34.32
N LEU A 186 27.56 -7.64 35.42
CA LEU A 186 27.32 -9.01 35.88
C LEU A 186 26.22 -9.05 36.95
N GLY A 187 25.42 -10.12 36.95
CA GLY A 187 24.42 -10.38 38.00
C GLY A 187 23.09 -9.59 37.92
N GLY A 188 22.31 -9.73 38.99
CA GLY A 188 20.97 -9.16 39.15
C GLY A 188 20.95 -7.99 40.14
N HIS A 189 21.03 -6.74 39.69
CA HIS A 189 20.78 -5.57 40.53
C HIS A 189 19.29 -5.44 40.93
N GLU A 190 19.06 -5.09 42.20
CA GLU A 190 17.81 -4.59 42.77
C GLU A 190 17.53 -3.17 42.23
N ASN A 191 16.54 -3.03 41.35
CA ASN A 191 16.25 -1.76 40.67
C ASN A 191 15.66 -0.72 41.63
N THR A 192 16.39 0.35 41.95
CA THR A 192 15.80 1.58 42.53
C THR A 192 15.76 2.75 41.54
N ALA A 193 16.66 2.79 40.54
CA ALA A 193 16.75 3.90 39.59
C ALA A 193 15.85 3.75 38.34
N PHE A 194 15.58 2.52 37.89
CA PHE A 194 14.72 2.26 36.72
C PHE A 194 13.21 2.40 37.04
N ASP A 195 12.81 2.14 38.28
CA ASP A 195 11.43 2.26 38.72
C ASP A 195 10.97 3.72 38.79
N THR A 196 11.87 4.68 39.01
CA THR A 196 11.53 6.11 39.05
C THR A 196 11.14 6.65 37.67
N CYS A 197 11.79 6.18 36.59
CA CYS A 197 11.52 6.68 35.23
C CYS A 197 10.23 6.09 34.64
N ILE A 198 9.93 4.81 34.93
CA ILE A 198 8.68 4.15 34.49
C ILE A 198 7.49 4.60 35.35
N SER A 199 7.68 4.84 36.66
CA SER A 199 6.61 5.34 37.53
C SER A 199 6.22 6.79 37.21
N ALA A 200 7.14 7.59 36.64
CA ALA A 200 6.85 8.95 36.17
C ALA A 200 5.98 8.98 34.90
N MET A 201 6.01 7.92 34.08
CA MET A 201 5.15 7.80 32.89
C MET A 201 3.81 7.08 33.15
N GLY A 202 3.67 6.37 34.28
CA GLY A 202 2.50 5.54 34.59
C GLY A 202 1.33 6.23 35.30
N ARG A 203 1.37 7.56 35.52
CA ARG A 203 0.29 8.30 36.22
C ARG A 203 -0.17 9.52 35.44
N SER A 204 -0.73 9.29 34.25
CA SER A 204 -1.66 10.22 33.61
C SER A 204 -2.68 9.45 32.77
N SER A 205 -3.45 8.58 33.43
CA SER A 205 -4.61 7.91 32.83
C SER A 205 -5.85 8.78 33.01
N SER A 206 -5.86 9.95 32.39
CA SER A 206 -7.07 10.71 32.06
C SER A 206 -6.70 11.87 31.13
N LEU A 207 -6.17 11.55 29.95
CA LEU A 207 -6.21 12.51 28.84
C LEU A 207 -7.67 12.63 28.37
N PRO A 208 -8.22 13.85 28.21
CA PRO A 208 -9.51 14.02 27.55
C PRO A 208 -9.42 13.43 26.13
N PRO A 209 -10.53 12.93 25.54
CA PRO A 209 -10.52 12.47 24.17
C PRO A 209 -10.01 13.60 23.28
N HIS A 210 -8.82 13.42 22.70
CA HIS A 210 -8.29 14.36 21.74
C HIS A 210 -9.35 14.54 20.64
N PRO A 211 -9.74 15.79 20.29
CA PRO A 211 -10.60 15.99 19.13
C PRO A 211 -9.85 15.39 17.95
N SER A 212 -10.40 14.32 17.37
CA SER A 212 -9.90 13.80 16.12
C SER A 212 -10.01 14.94 15.11
N HIS A 213 -8.88 15.55 14.75
CA HIS A 213 -8.83 16.56 13.71
C HIS A 213 -9.23 15.88 12.40
N GLN A 214 -10.52 15.88 12.09
CA GLN A 214 -11.08 15.24 10.92
C GLN A 214 -10.62 16.03 9.70
N LEU A 215 -9.74 15.44 8.88
CA LEU A 215 -9.30 16.07 7.66
C LEU A 215 -10.51 16.39 6.77
N ARG A 216 -10.53 17.60 6.20
CA ARG A 216 -11.62 18.05 5.30
C ARG A 216 -11.08 18.32 3.90
N PRO A 217 -11.83 18.01 2.84
CA PRO A 217 -11.44 18.43 1.49
C PRO A 217 -11.38 19.96 1.40
N THR A 218 -10.62 20.50 0.45
CA THR A 218 -10.64 21.93 0.14
C THR A 218 -11.89 22.29 -0.67
N ALA A 219 -12.29 23.56 -0.63
CA ALA A 219 -13.43 24.05 -1.41
C ALA A 219 -13.23 23.87 -2.93
N ARG A 220 -11.99 23.99 -3.42
CA ARG A 220 -11.62 23.67 -4.80
C ARG A 220 -11.05 22.26 -4.87
N ILE A 221 -11.62 21.40 -5.70
CA ILE A 221 -11.28 19.98 -5.77
C ILE A 221 -10.81 19.64 -7.17
N ASN A 222 -9.64 19.00 -7.27
CA ASN A 222 -9.13 18.49 -8.52
C ASN A 222 -9.55 17.02 -8.71
N LEU A 223 -10.21 16.71 -9.83
CA LEU A 223 -10.73 15.39 -10.17
C LEU A 223 -9.75 14.65 -11.07
N ASP A 224 -9.27 13.49 -10.61
CA ASP A 224 -8.50 12.56 -11.43
C ASP A 224 -9.39 11.79 -12.42
N LEU A 225 -8.79 11.20 -13.46
CA LEU A 225 -9.50 10.43 -14.49
C LEU A 225 -10.43 9.37 -13.91
N SER A 226 -9.97 8.61 -12.91
CA SER A 226 -10.76 7.52 -12.32
C SER A 226 -12.07 8.03 -11.71
N VAL A 227 -12.06 9.25 -11.18
CA VAL A 227 -13.24 9.86 -10.56
C VAL A 227 -14.16 10.43 -11.62
N LEU A 228 -13.62 10.99 -12.71
CA LEU A 228 -14.45 11.38 -13.86
C LEU A 228 -15.23 10.19 -14.43
N ILE A 229 -14.59 9.01 -14.54
CA ILE A 229 -15.25 7.77 -14.95
C ILE A 229 -16.31 7.35 -13.92
N ALA A 230 -15.99 7.45 -12.63
CA ALA A 230 -16.93 7.13 -11.57
C ALA A 230 -18.17 8.03 -11.58
N LEU A 231 -17.99 9.34 -11.78
CA LEU A 231 -19.06 10.33 -11.82
C LEU A 231 -20.03 10.10 -12.98
N VAL A 232 -19.62 9.49 -14.09
CA VAL A 232 -20.53 9.24 -15.23
C VAL A 232 -21.06 7.80 -15.27
N SER A 233 -20.49 6.90 -14.47
CA SER A 233 -20.79 5.47 -14.44
C SER A 233 -22.25 5.20 -14.09
N ASP A 234 -22.84 4.19 -14.75
CA ASP A 234 -24.19 3.72 -14.41
C ASP A 234 -24.27 3.14 -12.98
N LEU A 235 -23.19 2.58 -12.44
CA LEU A 235 -23.16 2.09 -11.05
C LEU A 235 -23.49 3.19 -10.05
N THR A 236 -22.98 4.39 -10.31
CA THR A 236 -23.18 5.55 -9.44
C THR A 236 -24.58 6.13 -9.57
N HIS A 237 -25.22 6.02 -10.73
CA HIS A 237 -26.50 6.70 -10.99
C HIS A 237 -27.73 5.81 -10.95
N ALA A 238 -27.61 4.54 -11.31
CA ALA A 238 -28.77 3.68 -11.41
C ALA A 238 -29.34 3.32 -10.04
N SER A 239 -30.61 2.90 -10.02
CA SER A 239 -31.25 2.37 -8.83
C SER A 239 -30.44 1.22 -8.23
N LEU A 240 -30.32 1.23 -6.91
CA LEU A 240 -29.66 0.17 -6.17
C LEU A 240 -30.60 -1.03 -6.05
N PRO A 241 -30.08 -2.27 -6.15
CA PRO A 241 -30.87 -3.46 -5.86
C PRO A 241 -31.19 -3.52 -4.36
N GLU A 242 -32.30 -4.17 -4.01
CA GLU A 242 -32.72 -4.32 -2.60
C GLU A 242 -31.90 -5.38 -1.86
N THR A 243 -31.32 -6.33 -2.60
CA THR A 243 -30.59 -7.47 -2.05
C THR A 243 -29.21 -7.61 -2.68
N PRO A 244 -28.21 -8.14 -1.95
CA PRO A 244 -26.87 -8.37 -2.48
C PRO A 244 -26.89 -9.42 -3.62
N GLU A 245 -27.83 -10.35 -3.62
CA GLU A 245 -28.05 -11.29 -4.72
C GLU A 245 -28.46 -10.56 -6.01
N GLY A 246 -29.37 -9.59 -5.91
CA GLY A 246 -29.79 -8.77 -7.04
C GLY A 246 -28.63 -7.96 -7.65
N ALA A 247 -27.64 -7.56 -6.84
CA ALA A 247 -26.42 -6.91 -7.35
C ALA A 247 -25.59 -7.84 -8.24
N SER A 248 -25.53 -9.13 -7.91
CA SER A 248 -24.82 -10.13 -8.71
C SER A 248 -25.57 -10.42 -10.00
N GLU A 249 -26.89 -10.66 -9.92
CA GLU A 249 -27.76 -10.98 -11.07
C GLU A 249 -27.73 -9.89 -12.16
N ARG A 250 -27.57 -8.63 -11.76
CA ARG A 250 -27.49 -7.49 -12.69
C ARG A 250 -26.32 -7.56 -13.67
N PHE A 251 -25.26 -8.28 -13.34
CA PHE A 251 -24.08 -8.44 -14.20
C PHE A 251 -23.83 -9.89 -14.61
N VAL A 252 -24.75 -10.83 -14.30
CA VAL A 252 -24.69 -12.19 -14.84
C VAL A 252 -25.02 -12.13 -16.32
N PRO A 253 -24.13 -12.55 -17.23
CA PRO A 253 -24.41 -12.52 -18.66
C PRO A 253 -25.64 -13.38 -19.00
N SER A 254 -26.50 -12.90 -19.88
CA SER A 254 -27.70 -13.63 -20.30
C SER A 254 -27.38 -15.00 -20.91
N SER A 255 -28.31 -15.96 -20.80
CA SER A 255 -28.12 -17.32 -21.34
C SER A 255 -27.84 -17.30 -22.84
N SER A 256 -28.48 -16.39 -23.58
CA SER A 256 -28.27 -16.19 -25.02
C SER A 256 -26.85 -15.69 -25.35
N TYR A 257 -26.29 -14.79 -24.54
CA TYR A 257 -24.91 -14.34 -24.70
C TYR A 257 -23.90 -15.47 -24.42
N LEU A 258 -24.15 -16.26 -23.38
CA LEU A 258 -23.32 -17.44 -23.07
C LEU A 258 -23.38 -18.49 -24.18
N GLU A 259 -24.55 -18.68 -24.81
CA GLU A 259 -24.75 -19.59 -25.94
C GLU A 259 -24.09 -19.08 -27.22
N TRP A 260 -24.26 -17.82 -27.58
CA TRP A 260 -23.57 -17.18 -28.71
C TRP A 260 -22.05 -17.35 -28.58
N ARG A 261 -21.51 -17.11 -27.37
CA ARG A 261 -20.08 -17.25 -27.10
C ARG A 261 -19.61 -18.69 -27.18
N ARG A 262 -20.36 -19.64 -26.60
CA ARG A 262 -20.09 -21.09 -26.73
C ARG A 262 -20.09 -21.52 -28.20
N SER A 263 -21.01 -20.99 -29.00
CA SER A 263 -21.09 -21.24 -30.44
C SER A 263 -19.83 -20.74 -31.16
N ARG A 264 -19.39 -19.50 -30.88
CA ARG A 264 -18.19 -18.90 -31.49
C ARG A 264 -16.89 -19.62 -31.08
N GLN A 265 -16.81 -20.07 -29.84
CA GLN A 265 -15.68 -20.86 -29.34
C GLN A 265 -15.63 -22.25 -30.00
N ARG A 266 -16.79 -22.89 -30.21
CA ARG A 266 -16.87 -24.11 -31.02
C ARG A 266 -16.43 -23.86 -32.47
N SER A 267 -16.88 -22.77 -33.10
CA SER A 267 -16.45 -22.42 -34.46
C SER A 267 -14.94 -22.18 -34.58
N LYS A 268 -14.29 -21.63 -33.55
CA LYS A 268 -12.84 -21.41 -33.53
C LYS A 268 -12.04 -22.72 -33.38
N ILE A 269 -12.58 -23.68 -32.63
CA ILE A 269 -11.96 -25.00 -32.41
C ILE A 269 -12.13 -25.91 -33.64
N TYR A 270 -13.28 -25.83 -34.31
CA TYR A 270 -13.60 -26.68 -35.48
C TYR A 270 -13.25 -26.03 -36.84
N GLY A 271 -12.99 -24.72 -36.88
CA GLY A 271 -12.72 -23.97 -38.11
C GLY A 271 -11.31 -24.14 -38.68
N ASP A 272 -10.35 -24.67 -37.92
CA ASP A 272 -8.95 -24.84 -38.35
C ASP A 272 -8.63 -26.24 -38.91
N LYS A 273 -9.61 -27.15 -38.91
CA LYS A 273 -9.45 -28.49 -39.52
C LYS A 273 -10.14 -28.58 -40.88
N GLY A 274 -9.69 -27.74 -41.80
CA GLY A 274 -10.04 -27.84 -43.22
C GLY A 274 -9.04 -28.68 -44.00
N LYS A 275 -9.43 -29.94 -44.29
CA LYS A 275 -8.87 -30.91 -45.27
C LYS A 275 -7.97 -32.03 -44.71
N SER A 276 -8.61 -33.09 -44.25
CA SER A 276 -8.38 -34.40 -44.87
C SER A 276 -9.65 -35.24 -44.81
N LYS A 277 -10.09 -35.69 -45.99
CA LYS A 277 -11.20 -36.63 -46.17
C LYS A 277 -10.74 -38.03 -45.78
N SER A 278 -11.40 -38.67 -44.82
CA SER A 278 -11.82 -40.07 -44.94
C SER A 278 -12.71 -40.45 -43.76
N ASP A 279 -13.75 -41.21 -44.10
CA ASP A 279 -14.68 -41.92 -43.24
C ASP A 279 -14.10 -42.43 -41.91
N VAL A 280 -14.90 -42.34 -40.84
CA VAL A 280 -15.38 -43.50 -40.07
C VAL A 280 -16.38 -43.02 -39.00
N SER A 281 -17.49 -43.74 -38.95
CA SER A 281 -18.64 -43.61 -38.06
C SER A 281 -18.37 -44.02 -36.61
N LEU A 282 -19.03 -43.30 -35.69
CA LEU A 282 -19.60 -43.73 -34.40
C LEU A 282 -18.70 -44.47 -33.40
N SER A 283 -18.44 -43.81 -32.26
CA SER A 283 -18.54 -44.42 -30.92
C SER A 283 -18.76 -43.31 -29.89
N ALA A 284 -19.92 -43.36 -29.23
CA ALA A 284 -20.12 -42.74 -27.93
C ALA A 284 -19.41 -43.59 -26.86
N ASP A 285 -19.11 -42.96 -25.73
CA ASP A 285 -18.46 -43.51 -24.52
C ASP A 285 -16.94 -43.36 -24.44
N GLY A 286 -16.54 -42.40 -23.61
CA GLY A 286 -15.16 -42.11 -23.24
C GLY A 286 -15.12 -40.97 -22.23
N MET A 287 -15.50 -41.26 -20.98
CA MET A 287 -15.10 -40.44 -19.82
C MET A 287 -13.56 -40.35 -19.79
N GLY A 288 -13.03 -39.13 -19.70
CA GLY A 288 -11.59 -38.91 -19.53
C GLY A 288 -11.22 -37.44 -19.61
N GLN A 289 -11.22 -36.79 -18.45
CA GLN A 289 -10.23 -35.82 -17.97
C GLN A 289 -9.79 -34.63 -18.86
N ASP A 290 -9.80 -33.47 -18.20
CA ASP A 290 -8.84 -32.39 -18.39
C ASP A 290 -8.92 -31.60 -19.70
N ALA A 291 -9.89 -30.69 -19.76
CA ALA A 291 -9.86 -29.53 -20.65
C ALA A 291 -9.77 -28.23 -19.83
N GLU A 292 -8.84 -28.17 -18.87
CA GLU A 292 -8.33 -26.91 -18.33
C GLU A 292 -7.35 -26.29 -19.33
N CYS A 293 -7.88 -25.63 -20.37
CA CYS A 293 -7.12 -24.72 -21.22
C CYS A 293 -8.08 -23.71 -21.87
N ALA A 294 -8.58 -22.76 -21.09
CA ALA A 294 -9.34 -21.62 -21.59
C ALA A 294 -8.92 -20.33 -20.87
N ASP A 295 -7.74 -19.83 -21.23
CA ASP A 295 -7.14 -18.57 -20.75
C ASP A 295 -8.02 -17.31 -20.96
N GLY A 296 -9.12 -17.41 -21.73
CA GLY A 296 -10.04 -16.30 -22.02
C GLY A 296 -11.42 -16.34 -21.36
N THR A 297 -11.80 -17.42 -20.67
CA THR A 297 -13.10 -17.48 -19.97
C THR A 297 -13.10 -16.73 -18.65
N ASP A 298 -11.92 -16.61 -18.04
CA ASP A 298 -11.73 -16.07 -16.70
C ASP A 298 -11.92 -14.54 -16.65
N ASP A 299 -11.51 -13.80 -17.69
CA ASP A 299 -11.50 -12.34 -17.67
C ASP A 299 -12.91 -11.71 -17.68
N THR A 300 -13.86 -12.24 -18.46
CA THR A 300 -15.23 -11.69 -18.47
C THR A 300 -15.95 -11.96 -17.16
N THR A 301 -15.78 -13.16 -16.59
CA THR A 301 -16.36 -13.54 -15.29
C THR A 301 -15.73 -12.76 -14.14
N LYS A 302 -14.43 -12.44 -14.22
CA LYS A 302 -13.75 -11.53 -13.30
C LYS A 302 -14.32 -10.12 -13.41
N HIS A 303 -14.54 -9.60 -14.62
CA HIS A 303 -15.10 -8.27 -14.82
C HIS A 303 -16.54 -8.16 -14.31
N SER A 304 -17.41 -9.12 -14.62
CA SER A 304 -18.79 -9.12 -14.09
C SER A 304 -18.83 -9.21 -12.57
N ARG A 305 -17.96 -10.05 -11.97
CA ARG A 305 -17.83 -10.16 -10.53
C ARG A 305 -17.33 -8.85 -9.90
N ALA A 306 -16.33 -8.21 -10.51
CA ALA A 306 -15.82 -6.93 -10.03
C ALA A 306 -16.89 -5.82 -10.08
N LEU A 307 -17.74 -5.80 -11.12
CA LEU A 307 -18.88 -4.86 -11.18
C LEU A 307 -19.93 -5.13 -10.10
N ALA A 308 -20.24 -6.40 -9.83
CA ALA A 308 -21.12 -6.78 -8.73
C ALA A 308 -20.55 -6.35 -7.37
N GLU A 309 -19.25 -6.57 -7.13
CA GLU A 309 -18.55 -6.11 -5.92
C GLU A 309 -18.59 -4.58 -5.79
N GLN A 310 -18.40 -3.83 -6.87
CA GLN A 310 -18.55 -2.36 -6.88
C GLN A 310 -19.98 -1.91 -6.59
N LEU A 311 -20.99 -2.63 -7.09
CA LEU A 311 -22.40 -2.33 -6.78
C LEU A 311 -22.73 -2.61 -5.32
N LEU A 312 -22.21 -3.69 -4.74
CA LEU A 312 -22.35 -3.99 -3.31
C LEU A 312 -21.74 -2.89 -2.44
N GLN A 313 -20.61 -2.30 -2.85
CA GLN A 313 -20.05 -1.13 -2.16
C GLN A 313 -20.97 0.09 -2.26
N GLU A 314 -21.51 0.35 -3.44
CA GLU A 314 -22.44 1.46 -3.67
C GLU A 314 -23.73 1.33 -2.84
N MET A 315 -24.18 0.10 -2.56
CA MET A 315 -25.30 -0.18 -1.65
C MET A 315 -25.01 0.15 -0.19
N GLN A 316 -23.74 0.16 0.23
CA GLN A 316 -23.34 0.50 1.60
C GLN A 316 -23.22 2.01 1.78
N LYS A 317 -22.44 2.65 0.92
CA LYS A 317 -22.32 4.11 0.83
C LYS A 317 -21.93 4.51 -0.58
N GLY A 318 -22.80 5.27 -1.24
CA GLY A 318 -22.55 5.69 -2.61
C GLY A 318 -21.46 6.75 -2.72
N LEU A 319 -20.80 6.81 -3.89
CA LEU A 319 -19.78 7.82 -4.16
C LEU A 319 -20.32 9.25 -3.99
N LEU A 320 -21.48 9.54 -4.58
CA LEU A 320 -22.06 10.88 -4.53
C LEU A 320 -22.54 11.24 -3.13
N GLU A 321 -22.97 10.26 -2.33
CA GLU A 321 -23.37 10.44 -0.94
C GLU A 321 -22.17 10.79 -0.07
N GLU A 322 -21.06 10.05 -0.19
CA GLU A 322 -19.80 10.39 0.49
C GLU A 322 -19.29 11.77 0.07
N MET A 323 -19.40 12.12 -1.21
CA MET A 323 -19.06 13.47 -1.67
C MET A 323 -19.97 14.53 -1.03
N HIS A 324 -21.27 14.31 -1.04
CA HIS A 324 -22.25 15.23 -0.47
C HIS A 324 -22.02 15.47 1.02
N ASP A 325 -21.83 14.41 1.81
CA ASP A 325 -21.61 14.49 3.25
C ASP A 325 -20.38 15.35 3.58
N ARG A 326 -19.24 15.04 2.94
CA ARG A 326 -17.97 15.73 3.22
C ARG A 326 -17.97 17.19 2.78
N LEU A 327 -18.67 17.49 1.69
CA LEU A 327 -18.73 18.85 1.15
C LEU A 327 -19.77 19.71 1.88
N SER A 328 -20.85 19.11 2.37
CA SER A 328 -21.83 19.81 3.20
C SER A 328 -21.21 20.32 4.50
N ASP A 329 -20.23 19.59 5.04
CA ASP A 329 -19.49 20.02 6.23
C ASP A 329 -18.58 21.23 5.98
N LEU A 330 -18.21 21.53 4.72
CA LEU A 330 -17.45 22.74 4.37
C LEU A 330 -18.32 23.99 4.44
N GLY A 331 -19.59 23.90 4.04
CA GLY A 331 -20.53 25.03 4.05
C GLY A 331 -20.97 25.49 5.45
N ARG A 332 -20.68 24.70 6.50
CA ARG A 332 -21.02 25.01 7.90
C ARG A 332 -19.91 25.76 8.64
N SER A 333 -19.21 26.68 7.97
CA SER A 333 -18.24 27.56 8.64
C SER A 333 -18.93 28.34 9.76
N ALA A 334 -18.21 28.60 10.85
CA ALA A 334 -18.71 29.06 12.15
C ALA A 334 -19.34 30.47 12.20
N ASP A 335 -19.56 31.10 11.05
CA ASP A 335 -20.22 32.40 10.96
C ASP A 335 -21.74 32.22 10.98
N VAL A 336 -22.37 32.89 11.93
CA VAL A 336 -23.77 32.72 12.37
C VAL A 336 -24.82 33.12 11.32
N ASP A 337 -24.41 33.65 10.18
CA ASP A 337 -25.28 34.03 9.07
C ASP A 337 -25.22 33.00 7.94
N ALA A 338 -25.79 31.81 8.21
CA ALA A 338 -25.84 30.70 7.26
C ALA A 338 -26.61 31.09 5.99
N SER A 339 -25.86 31.27 4.89
CA SER A 339 -26.43 31.22 3.55
C SER A 339 -27.12 29.86 3.35
N PRO A 340 -28.35 29.80 2.82
CA PRO A 340 -29.12 28.56 2.69
C PRO A 340 -28.52 27.55 1.69
N ASN A 341 -27.39 27.88 1.04
CA ASN A 341 -26.78 27.05 0.00
C ASN A 341 -25.49 26.41 0.52
N ALA A 342 -25.59 25.14 0.96
CA ALA A 342 -24.50 24.39 1.61
C ALA A 342 -23.21 24.22 0.77
N PHE A 343 -23.24 24.61 -0.51
CA PHE A 343 -22.14 24.39 -1.45
C PHE A 343 -21.71 25.64 -2.25
N SER A 344 -22.01 26.85 -1.78
CA SER A 344 -21.74 28.09 -2.56
C SER A 344 -20.29 28.26 -3.00
N ASP A 345 -19.34 27.67 -2.26
CA ASP A 345 -17.91 27.91 -2.45
C ASP A 345 -17.19 26.72 -3.08
N VAL A 346 -17.89 25.62 -3.38
CA VAL A 346 -17.28 24.39 -3.88
C VAL A 346 -17.12 24.43 -5.40
N GLU A 347 -15.89 24.22 -5.88
CA GLU A 347 -15.58 24.18 -7.32
C GLU A 347 -14.85 22.90 -7.70
N PHE A 348 -15.22 22.32 -8.84
CA PHE A 348 -14.57 21.14 -9.40
C PHE A 348 -13.69 21.51 -10.59
N TRP A 349 -12.48 20.96 -10.61
CA TRP A 349 -11.48 21.15 -11.65
C TRP A 349 -10.96 19.81 -12.15
N THR A 350 -10.45 19.76 -13.38
CA THR A 350 -9.71 18.60 -13.89
C THR A 350 -8.69 18.99 -14.95
N THR A 351 -7.76 18.09 -15.25
CA THR A 351 -6.73 18.31 -16.27
C THR A 351 -7.28 18.07 -17.69
N PRO A 352 -6.73 18.74 -18.73
CA PRO A 352 -7.10 18.48 -20.11
C PRO A 352 -6.96 17.00 -20.50
N GLU A 353 -5.87 16.34 -20.08
CA GLU A 353 -5.62 14.92 -20.36
C GLU A 353 -6.68 14.02 -19.71
N ALA A 354 -7.05 14.27 -18.44
CA ALA A 354 -8.09 13.49 -17.77
C ALA A 354 -9.46 13.66 -18.45
N ARG A 355 -9.82 14.88 -18.86
CA ARG A 355 -11.03 15.17 -19.66
C ARG A 355 -11.02 14.39 -20.97
N ASP A 356 -9.99 14.57 -21.78
CA ASP A 356 -9.92 14.00 -23.13
C ASP A 356 -9.88 12.47 -23.11
N ARG A 357 -9.21 11.91 -22.11
CA ARG A 357 -9.19 10.46 -21.89
C ARG A 357 -10.53 9.93 -21.39
N CYS A 358 -11.21 10.64 -20.49
CA CYS A 358 -12.57 10.29 -20.06
C CYS A 358 -13.52 10.23 -21.25
N LEU A 359 -13.56 11.28 -22.08
CA LEU A 359 -14.40 11.33 -23.28
C LEU A 359 -14.10 10.20 -24.27
N ARG A 360 -12.82 9.90 -24.53
CA ARG A 360 -12.42 8.78 -25.41
C ARG A 360 -12.87 7.42 -24.88
N ILE A 361 -12.69 7.18 -23.58
CA ILE A 361 -13.09 5.91 -22.94
C ILE A 361 -14.61 5.76 -23.03
N VAL A 362 -15.36 6.78 -22.59
CA VAL A 362 -16.83 6.74 -22.58
C VAL A 362 -17.40 6.63 -24.00
N ALA A 363 -16.82 7.32 -24.98
CA ALA A 363 -17.25 7.21 -26.38
C ALA A 363 -17.13 5.77 -26.92
N LYS A 364 -16.02 5.07 -26.58
CA LYS A 364 -15.74 3.72 -27.07
C LYS A 364 -16.55 2.64 -26.35
N ILE A 365 -16.60 2.68 -25.01
CA ILE A 365 -17.14 1.58 -24.20
C ILE A 365 -18.33 1.96 -23.30
N GLY A 366 -18.67 3.25 -23.19
CA GLY A 366 -19.80 3.70 -22.38
C GLY A 366 -21.15 3.44 -23.05
N GLY A 367 -22.16 3.16 -22.23
CA GLY A 367 -23.56 3.08 -22.68
C GLY A 367 -24.17 4.45 -22.99
N PRO A 368 -25.43 4.49 -23.48
CA PRO A 368 -26.12 5.73 -23.84
C PRO A 368 -26.21 6.75 -22.71
N ASN A 369 -26.52 6.30 -21.49
CA ASN A 369 -26.65 7.19 -20.33
C ASN A 369 -25.27 7.68 -19.86
N GLU A 370 -24.26 6.82 -19.82
CA GLU A 370 -22.88 7.19 -19.48
C GLU A 370 -22.32 8.23 -20.48
N LYS A 371 -22.56 8.03 -21.78
CA LYS A 371 -22.20 8.98 -22.85
C LYS A 371 -22.89 10.33 -22.68
N ARG A 372 -24.20 10.32 -22.42
CA ARG A 372 -24.99 11.53 -22.16
C ARG A 372 -24.45 12.30 -20.95
N ARG A 373 -24.13 11.62 -19.84
CA ARG A 373 -23.58 12.27 -18.63
C ARG A 373 -22.20 12.86 -18.89
N ALA A 374 -21.31 12.13 -19.57
CA ALA A 374 -20.00 12.65 -19.95
C ALA A 374 -20.10 13.88 -20.86
N HIS A 375 -21.02 13.86 -21.83
CA HIS A 375 -21.30 15.04 -22.65
C HIS A 375 -21.82 16.20 -21.79
N ALA A 376 -22.75 15.97 -20.87
CA ALA A 376 -23.29 17.03 -20.00
C ALA A 376 -22.20 17.70 -19.14
N LEU A 377 -21.23 16.93 -18.62
CA LEU A 377 -20.12 17.46 -17.81
C LEU A 377 -19.16 18.37 -18.58
N PHE A 378 -18.92 18.09 -19.87
CA PHE A 378 -17.87 18.74 -20.67
C PHE A 378 -18.37 19.46 -21.93
N SER A 379 -19.68 19.59 -22.09
CA SER A 379 -20.27 20.21 -23.28
C SER A 379 -19.80 21.64 -23.45
N ALA A 380 -19.23 21.94 -24.63
CA ALA A 380 -18.93 23.29 -25.08
C ALA A 380 -20.13 23.97 -25.79
N SER A 381 -21.28 23.28 -25.85
CA SER A 381 -22.50 23.76 -26.51
C SER A 381 -23.07 24.99 -25.78
N PRO A 382 -23.74 25.93 -26.49
CA PRO A 382 -24.40 27.10 -25.87
C PRO A 382 -25.62 26.74 -25.00
N ALA A 383 -25.80 25.47 -24.62
CA ALA A 383 -26.85 25.03 -23.72
C ALA A 383 -26.74 25.76 -22.37
N SER A 384 -27.89 26.11 -21.80
CA SER A 384 -27.92 26.71 -20.48
C SER A 384 -27.40 25.73 -19.42
N LEU A 385 -26.80 26.26 -18.35
CA LEU A 385 -26.31 25.41 -17.23
C LEU A 385 -27.42 24.52 -16.67
N SER A 386 -28.67 24.99 -16.64
CA SER A 386 -29.82 24.21 -16.19
C SER A 386 -30.14 23.04 -17.09
N GLU A 387 -29.94 23.16 -18.41
CA GLU A 387 -30.14 22.06 -19.36
C GLU A 387 -29.05 21.00 -19.20
N LEU A 388 -27.79 21.41 -19.06
CA LEU A 388 -26.68 20.49 -18.82
C LEU A 388 -26.86 19.72 -17.50
N GLN A 389 -27.24 20.41 -16.43
CA GLN A 389 -27.60 19.77 -15.16
C GLN A 389 -28.75 18.79 -15.33
N GLY A 390 -29.80 19.18 -16.06
CA GLY A 390 -30.93 18.31 -16.39
C GLY A 390 -30.49 17.05 -17.13
N MET A 391 -29.64 17.20 -18.15
CA MET A 391 -29.10 16.10 -18.94
C MET A 391 -28.19 15.18 -18.12
N TYR A 392 -27.42 15.70 -17.17
CA TYR A 392 -26.54 14.88 -16.33
C TYR A 392 -27.35 14.03 -15.34
N TRP A 393 -28.31 14.63 -14.64
CA TRP A 393 -29.11 13.96 -13.62
C TRP A 393 -30.26 13.11 -14.20
N ASP A 394 -30.52 13.18 -15.50
CA ASP A 394 -31.55 12.36 -16.14
C ASP A 394 -31.27 10.85 -15.98
N GLY A 395 -32.30 10.10 -15.56
CA GLY A 395 -32.19 8.68 -15.20
C GLY A 395 -31.32 8.38 -13.97
N SER A 396 -30.97 9.37 -13.16
CA SER A 396 -30.23 9.20 -11.90
C SER A 396 -31.18 8.90 -10.74
N ARG A 397 -30.75 8.07 -9.78
CA ARG A 397 -31.42 7.89 -8.48
C ARG A 397 -31.32 9.12 -7.57
N PHE A 398 -30.39 10.03 -7.88
CA PHE A 398 -30.20 11.28 -7.15
C PHE A 398 -30.97 12.44 -7.78
N PRO A 399 -31.48 13.38 -6.96
CA PRO A 399 -32.18 14.56 -7.46
C PRO A 399 -31.25 15.50 -8.22
N ARG A 400 -31.84 16.40 -9.02
CA ARG A 400 -31.09 17.49 -9.66
C ARG A 400 -30.38 18.32 -8.60
N ASN A 401 -29.14 18.72 -8.88
CA ASN A 401 -28.30 19.51 -7.98
C ASN A 401 -27.96 18.84 -6.66
N PHE A 402 -28.01 17.50 -6.60
CA PHE A 402 -27.48 16.76 -5.45
C PHE A 402 -26.01 17.12 -5.17
N LEU A 403 -25.21 17.35 -6.21
CA LEU A 403 -23.89 17.97 -6.11
C LEU A 403 -23.74 19.10 -7.14
N PRO A 404 -23.04 20.21 -6.82
CA PRO A 404 -22.82 21.33 -7.74
C PRO A 404 -21.67 21.03 -8.72
N LEU A 405 -21.77 19.95 -9.48
CA LEU A 405 -20.70 19.51 -10.40
C LEU A 405 -20.50 20.46 -11.59
N HIS A 406 -21.52 21.24 -11.97
CA HIS A 406 -21.47 22.08 -13.15
C HIS A 406 -21.13 23.54 -12.80
N PRO A 407 -20.16 24.17 -13.49
CA PRO A 407 -19.27 23.59 -14.50
C PRO A 407 -18.05 22.88 -13.86
N ILE A 408 -17.61 21.74 -14.42
CA ILE A 408 -16.26 21.22 -14.17
C ILE A 408 -15.28 22.08 -14.97
N ARG A 409 -14.41 22.81 -14.28
CA ARG A 409 -13.43 23.70 -14.90
C ARG A 409 -12.21 22.90 -15.40
N ILE A 410 -11.68 23.27 -16.56
CA ILE A 410 -10.50 22.61 -17.13
C ILE A 410 -9.27 23.51 -16.92
N PHE A 411 -8.17 22.94 -16.46
CA PHE A 411 -6.91 23.68 -16.37
C PHE A 411 -6.43 24.14 -17.76
N PRO A 412 -5.81 25.33 -17.87
CA PRO A 412 -5.45 25.91 -19.17
C PRO A 412 -4.32 25.15 -19.89
N SER A 413 -3.50 24.39 -19.16
CA SER A 413 -2.31 23.70 -19.67
C SER A 413 -2.20 22.29 -19.07
N SER A 414 -1.34 21.46 -19.66
CA SER A 414 -1.06 20.11 -19.15
C SER A 414 -0.23 20.14 -17.86
N GLU A 415 0.63 21.14 -17.70
CA GLU A 415 1.46 21.33 -16.51
C GLU A 415 1.18 22.68 -15.86
N PRO A 416 1.15 22.75 -14.51
CA PRO A 416 1.00 24.02 -13.82
C PRO A 416 2.27 24.86 -13.98
N GLU A 417 2.09 26.15 -14.25
CA GLU A 417 3.18 27.12 -14.19
C GLU A 417 3.84 27.10 -12.81
N PRO A 418 5.16 27.32 -12.71
CA PRO A 418 5.82 27.52 -11.43
C PRO A 418 5.11 28.66 -10.70
N LEU A 419 4.64 28.41 -9.48
CA LEU A 419 4.07 29.47 -8.67
C LEU A 419 5.13 30.53 -8.41
N GLU A 420 4.78 31.79 -8.70
CA GLU A 420 5.51 32.94 -8.19
C GLU A 420 5.60 32.82 -6.65
N PRO A 421 6.79 33.01 -6.06
CA PRO A 421 6.92 33.09 -4.61
C PRO A 421 6.27 34.39 -4.18
N ASP A 422 5.08 34.32 -3.56
CA ASP A 422 4.65 35.17 -2.43
C ASP A 422 3.13 35.27 -2.33
N THR A 423 2.57 34.56 -1.35
CA THR A 423 1.65 35.12 -0.35
C THR A 423 1.74 34.24 0.89
N VAL A 424 1.88 34.86 2.07
CA VAL A 424 2.24 34.21 3.35
C VAL A 424 1.23 33.14 3.80
N ASP A 425 0.03 33.12 3.21
CA ASP A 425 -1.08 32.21 3.59
C ASP A 425 -1.45 31.18 2.50
N ASN A 426 -0.63 30.97 1.47
CA ASN A 426 -1.00 30.04 0.40
C ASN A 426 -0.93 28.57 0.91
N PRO A 427 -2.01 27.77 0.85
CA PRO A 427 -2.01 26.37 1.29
C PRO A 427 -0.94 25.48 0.61
N THR A 428 -0.36 25.96 -0.49
CA THR A 428 0.79 25.36 -1.20
C THR A 428 2.08 25.36 -0.39
N HIS A 429 2.18 26.19 0.66
CA HIS A 429 3.34 26.24 1.55
C HIS A 429 3.41 25.06 2.52
N ARG A 430 2.35 24.25 2.67
CA ARG A 430 2.39 23.09 3.56
C ARG A 430 3.46 22.11 3.09
N PRO A 431 4.30 21.57 4.02
CA PRO A 431 5.41 20.69 3.66
C PRO A 431 5.01 19.51 2.78
N PHE A 432 3.85 18.91 3.06
CA PHE A 432 3.32 17.80 2.29
C PHE A 432 3.00 18.16 0.83
N PHE A 433 2.34 19.29 0.57
CA PHE A 433 2.00 19.71 -0.79
C PHE A 433 3.26 20.02 -1.60
N ARG A 434 4.26 20.68 -1.00
CA ARG A 434 5.56 20.92 -1.63
C ARG A 434 6.28 19.61 -1.97
N ALA A 435 6.32 18.67 -1.02
CA ALA A 435 6.90 17.35 -1.21
C ALA A 435 6.22 16.56 -2.33
N LEU A 436 4.88 16.56 -2.34
CA LEU A 436 4.07 15.89 -3.36
C LEU A 436 4.32 16.51 -4.74
N ALA A 437 4.28 17.84 -4.86
CA ALA A 437 4.53 18.55 -6.12
C ALA A 437 5.96 18.29 -6.65
N SER A 438 6.96 18.36 -5.77
CA SER A 438 8.36 18.05 -6.13
C SER A 438 8.51 16.62 -6.65
N THR A 439 7.92 15.65 -5.94
CA THR A 439 7.96 14.24 -6.34
C THR A 439 7.26 14.02 -7.69
N CYS A 440 6.10 14.66 -7.92
CA CYS A 440 5.40 14.55 -9.20
C CYS A 440 6.22 15.14 -10.37
N ARG A 441 6.85 16.32 -10.18
CA ARG A 441 7.72 16.90 -11.22
C ARG A 441 8.90 15.99 -11.56
N LEU A 442 9.54 15.41 -10.55
CA LEU A 442 10.64 14.48 -10.75
C LEU A 442 10.20 13.22 -11.52
N LEU A 443 9.03 12.67 -11.18
CA LEU A 443 8.47 11.50 -11.88
C LEU A 443 8.08 11.81 -13.34
N LEU A 444 7.57 13.01 -13.62
CA LEU A 444 7.21 13.43 -14.98
C LEU A 444 8.45 13.78 -15.82
N ALA A 445 9.52 14.27 -15.19
CA ALA A 445 10.80 14.52 -15.85
C ALA A 445 11.53 13.22 -16.22
N ASP A 446 11.35 12.17 -15.41
CA ASP A 446 11.88 10.84 -15.70
C ASP A 446 11.04 10.20 -16.81
N SER A 447 11.67 9.79 -17.91
CA SER A 447 10.98 9.46 -19.17
C SER A 447 9.79 8.50 -19.00
N THR A 448 8.71 8.74 -19.75
CA THR A 448 7.53 7.88 -19.71
C THR A 448 7.76 6.56 -20.47
N ALA A 449 7.07 5.48 -20.07
CA ALA A 449 7.11 4.21 -20.79
C ALA A 449 5.68 3.77 -21.19
N PRO A 450 5.49 3.20 -22.38
CA PRO A 450 4.22 2.53 -22.70
C PRO A 450 3.96 1.41 -21.69
N HIS A 451 2.69 1.14 -21.39
CA HIS A 451 2.32 0.08 -20.45
C HIS A 451 2.94 -1.27 -20.87
N PRO A 452 3.49 -2.11 -19.98
CA PRO A 452 4.21 -3.33 -20.39
C PRO A 452 3.34 -4.31 -21.19
N ARG A 453 2.02 -4.26 -21.01
CA ARG A 453 1.05 -5.04 -21.81
C ARG A 453 0.68 -4.43 -23.17
N SER A 454 1.12 -3.21 -23.51
CA SER A 454 0.84 -2.58 -24.82
C SER A 454 1.94 -2.80 -25.87
N LEU A 455 2.95 -3.62 -25.57
CA LEU A 455 3.95 -4.02 -26.57
C LEU A 455 3.39 -5.20 -27.40
N PRO A 456 3.48 -5.15 -28.75
CA PRO A 456 3.16 -6.29 -29.60
C PRO A 456 4.03 -7.52 -29.23
N PRO A 457 3.51 -8.75 -29.35
CA PRO A 457 4.27 -9.97 -29.05
C PRO A 457 5.53 -10.17 -29.92
N GLU A 458 5.68 -9.41 -31.01
CA GLU A 458 6.74 -9.60 -32.01
C GLU A 458 8.12 -9.05 -31.61
N LEU A 459 8.24 -8.29 -30.52
CA LEU A 459 9.53 -7.68 -30.11
C LEU A 459 10.21 -8.36 -28.91
N VAL A 460 9.68 -9.49 -28.42
CA VAL A 460 10.33 -10.32 -27.39
C VAL A 460 10.87 -11.61 -28.03
N SER A 461 11.78 -11.48 -28.98
CA SER A 461 12.71 -12.54 -29.42
C SER A 461 13.84 -11.92 -30.23
N GLY A 462 15.06 -11.96 -29.70
CA GLY A 462 16.29 -11.61 -30.42
C GLY A 462 16.78 -12.71 -31.38
N PRO A 463 18.00 -12.60 -31.94
CA PRO A 463 18.21 -12.26 -33.34
C PRO A 463 18.71 -13.43 -34.21
N SER A 464 18.32 -13.46 -35.50
CA SER A 464 19.04 -14.22 -36.54
C SER A 464 18.72 -13.77 -37.97
N THR A 465 19.72 -13.11 -38.57
CA THR A 465 20.22 -13.15 -39.97
C THR A 465 19.33 -12.82 -41.19
N PRO A 466 19.92 -12.18 -42.22
CA PRO A 466 19.21 -11.67 -43.40
C PRO A 466 19.14 -12.71 -44.52
N VAL A 467 18.01 -12.80 -45.22
CA VAL A 467 17.97 -13.36 -46.58
C VAL A 467 16.99 -12.56 -47.44
N ASP A 468 17.43 -12.42 -48.67
CA ASP A 468 17.03 -11.55 -49.76
C ASP A 468 15.76 -11.99 -50.51
N ASP A 469 15.16 -10.97 -51.13
CA ASP A 469 14.53 -10.93 -52.46
C ASP A 469 13.19 -11.61 -52.86
N THR A 470 12.31 -10.71 -53.33
CA THR A 470 11.33 -10.77 -54.44
C THR A 470 10.21 -11.83 -54.48
N ILE A 471 8.95 -11.35 -54.56
CA ILE A 471 8.03 -11.55 -55.72
C ILE A 471 6.77 -10.67 -55.54
N LEU A 472 6.49 -9.89 -56.59
CA LEU A 472 5.28 -9.12 -56.85
C LEU A 472 4.14 -10.05 -57.31
N THR A 473 2.92 -9.87 -56.79
CA THR A 473 1.69 -10.08 -57.57
C THR A 473 0.59 -9.11 -57.13
N GLU A 474 0.07 -8.40 -58.12
CA GLU A 474 -1.00 -7.41 -58.08
C GLU A 474 -2.41 -8.03 -57.95
N ASP A 475 -3.32 -7.17 -57.48
CA ASP A 475 -4.75 -7.06 -57.80
C ASP A 475 -5.78 -8.13 -57.36
N THR A 476 -6.59 -7.76 -56.35
CA THR A 476 -8.04 -7.58 -56.57
C THR A 476 -8.62 -6.55 -55.58
N PRO A 477 -9.41 -5.54 -56.04
CA PRO A 477 -10.01 -4.52 -55.16
C PRO A 477 -11.40 -4.96 -54.65
N GLY A 478 -11.61 -4.88 -53.34
CA GLY A 478 -12.89 -5.14 -52.64
C GLY A 478 -13.02 -4.25 -51.39
N PRO A 479 -14.24 -3.88 -50.99
CA PRO A 479 -14.59 -2.53 -50.61
C PRO A 479 -14.12 -2.12 -49.20
N GLY A 480 -13.36 -1.03 -49.15
CA GLY A 480 -13.04 -0.32 -47.93
C GLY A 480 -14.19 0.56 -47.46
N ALA A 481 -14.57 0.39 -46.19
CA ALA A 481 -15.03 1.47 -45.32
C ALA A 481 -14.88 1.00 -43.86
N GLY A 482 -13.85 1.49 -43.15
CA GLY A 482 -14.00 1.72 -41.70
C GLY A 482 -12.93 1.24 -40.71
N ASP A 483 -11.91 0.46 -41.07
CA ASP A 483 -10.92 -0.03 -40.07
C ASP A 483 -9.80 0.98 -39.72
N LEU A 484 -10.19 2.23 -39.44
CA LEU A 484 -9.35 3.25 -38.80
C LEU A 484 -9.84 3.59 -37.37
N GLU A 485 -10.44 2.64 -36.66
CA GLU A 485 -10.84 2.85 -35.27
C GLU A 485 -9.82 2.28 -34.28
N GLY A 486 -8.87 3.13 -33.89
CA GLY A 486 -7.81 2.83 -32.94
C GLY A 486 -8.28 2.13 -31.66
N GLU A 487 -7.51 1.12 -31.27
CA GLU A 487 -7.55 0.50 -29.94
C GLU A 487 -7.42 1.60 -28.86
N ILE A 488 -8.17 1.50 -27.75
CA ILE A 488 -7.99 2.45 -26.63
C ILE A 488 -6.55 2.32 -26.16
N GLN A 489 -5.71 3.30 -26.49
CA GLN A 489 -4.32 3.30 -26.07
C GLN A 489 -4.25 3.21 -24.54
N ARG A 490 -3.62 2.14 -24.04
CA ARG A 490 -3.41 1.95 -22.60
C ARG A 490 -2.66 3.14 -22.02
N ALA A 491 -2.93 3.45 -20.76
CA ALA A 491 -2.35 4.63 -20.12
C ALA A 491 -0.83 4.50 -20.11
N THR A 492 -0.15 5.57 -20.52
CA THR A 492 1.29 5.69 -20.35
C THR A 492 1.61 5.65 -18.87
N VAL A 493 2.56 4.80 -18.50
CA VAL A 493 2.99 4.60 -17.11
C VAL A 493 4.34 5.26 -16.90
N MET A 494 4.67 5.55 -15.65
CA MET A 494 5.97 6.06 -15.30
C MET A 494 6.99 4.92 -15.38
N ARG A 495 8.13 5.17 -16.04
CA ARG A 495 9.20 4.17 -16.17
C ARG A 495 9.74 3.75 -14.80
N ALA A 496 9.85 4.70 -13.88
CA ALA A 496 10.25 4.44 -12.50
C ALA A 496 9.24 3.56 -11.73
N ASN A 497 7.94 3.64 -12.06
CA ASN A 497 6.90 2.91 -11.35
C ASN A 497 5.68 2.62 -12.24
N VAL A 498 5.55 1.38 -12.68
CA VAL A 498 4.45 0.92 -13.56
C VAL A 498 3.06 1.10 -12.92
N LYS A 499 2.97 1.24 -11.60
CA LYS A 499 1.70 1.49 -10.89
C LYS A 499 1.27 2.97 -10.91
N LEU A 500 2.10 3.87 -11.46
CA LEU A 500 1.80 5.29 -11.60
C LEU A 500 1.54 5.59 -13.08
N THR A 501 0.34 6.07 -13.37
CA THR A 501 -0.03 6.57 -14.70
C THR A 501 0.30 8.06 -14.81
N VAL A 502 0.70 8.50 -16.00
CA VAL A 502 1.07 9.92 -16.26
C VAL A 502 -0.08 10.86 -15.88
N HIS A 503 -1.34 10.51 -16.24
CA HIS A 503 -2.50 11.35 -15.93
C HIS A 503 -2.73 11.50 -14.42
N THR A 504 -2.57 10.43 -13.62
CA THR A 504 -2.75 10.51 -12.17
C THR A 504 -1.64 11.34 -11.53
N VAL A 505 -0.39 11.23 -12.00
CA VAL A 505 0.72 12.07 -11.53
C VAL A 505 0.50 13.54 -11.90
N GLN A 506 -0.01 13.83 -13.10
CA GLN A 506 -0.38 15.19 -13.50
C GLN A 506 -1.53 15.75 -12.64
N SER A 507 -2.58 14.96 -12.37
CA SER A 507 -3.66 15.35 -11.45
C SER A 507 -3.09 15.68 -10.07
N LEU A 508 -2.26 14.80 -9.50
CA LEU A 508 -1.63 15.05 -8.20
C LEU A 508 -0.73 16.29 -8.21
N LEU A 509 0.01 16.54 -9.29
CA LEU A 509 0.84 17.74 -9.44
C LEU A 509 0.01 19.03 -9.42
N TRP A 510 -1.12 19.06 -10.14
CA TRP A 510 -2.02 20.23 -10.17
C TRP A 510 -2.63 20.51 -8.79
N GLY A 511 -3.17 19.48 -8.13
CA GLY A 511 -3.69 19.64 -6.78
C GLY A 511 -2.61 20.09 -5.80
N ALA A 512 -1.43 19.48 -5.86
CA ALA A 512 -0.33 19.83 -4.98
C ALA A 512 0.22 21.24 -5.20
N THR A 513 0.36 21.65 -6.46
CA THR A 513 0.84 22.99 -6.81
C THR A 513 -0.17 24.06 -6.45
N ARG A 514 -1.47 23.75 -6.34
CA ARG A 514 -2.49 24.73 -5.94
C ARG A 514 -2.94 24.62 -4.48
N GLY A 515 -2.43 23.65 -3.74
CA GLY A 515 -2.87 23.37 -2.37
C GLY A 515 -4.31 22.88 -2.31
N TRP A 516 -4.79 22.23 -3.37
CA TRP A 516 -6.15 21.71 -3.52
C TRP A 516 -6.17 20.20 -3.30
N THR A 517 -7.25 19.68 -2.72
CA THR A 517 -7.51 18.26 -2.59
C THR A 517 -7.62 17.64 -3.98
N THR A 518 -6.82 16.62 -4.25
CA THR A 518 -6.99 15.75 -5.43
C THR A 518 -7.85 14.55 -5.06
N LEU A 519 -9.01 14.42 -5.69
CA LEU A 519 -9.92 13.29 -5.57
C LEU A 519 -9.54 12.22 -6.60
N THR A 520 -9.26 11.01 -6.15
CA THR A 520 -8.91 9.86 -7.01
C THR A 520 -9.54 8.58 -6.46
N ALA A 521 -9.77 7.61 -7.34
CA ALA A 521 -10.17 6.25 -6.95
C ALA A 521 -9.00 5.26 -7.07
N ASN A 522 -7.82 5.75 -7.49
CA ASN A 522 -6.64 4.93 -7.71
C ASN A 522 -5.77 4.85 -6.45
N ARG A 523 -6.26 4.11 -5.45
CA ARG A 523 -5.55 3.86 -4.18
C ARG A 523 -4.15 3.28 -4.40
N GLY A 524 -4.00 2.41 -5.41
CA GLY A 524 -2.72 1.80 -5.78
C GLY A 524 -1.67 2.83 -6.19
N SER A 525 -2.05 3.83 -7.00
CA SER A 525 -1.16 4.92 -7.38
C SER A 525 -0.85 5.84 -6.19
N VAL A 526 -1.81 6.12 -5.30
CA VAL A 526 -1.52 6.92 -4.09
C VAL A 526 -0.52 6.21 -3.17
N ARG A 527 -0.70 4.90 -2.91
CA ARG A 527 0.27 4.10 -2.14
C ARG A 527 1.64 4.02 -2.80
N ALA A 528 1.70 3.98 -4.14
CA ALA A 528 2.96 4.06 -4.87
C ALA A 528 3.62 5.43 -4.70
N MET A 529 2.87 6.52 -4.85
CA MET A 529 3.35 7.89 -4.66
C MET A 529 3.90 8.13 -3.25
N MET A 530 3.19 7.69 -2.20
CA MET A 530 3.66 7.82 -0.82
C MET A 530 4.99 7.08 -0.58
N ARG A 531 5.21 5.94 -1.25
CA ARG A 531 6.48 5.20 -1.20
C ARG A 531 7.61 5.95 -1.91
N GLU A 532 7.34 6.55 -3.06
CA GLU A 532 8.32 7.41 -3.76
C GLU A 532 8.73 8.62 -2.90
N MET A 533 7.76 9.27 -2.23
CA MET A 533 8.02 10.38 -1.31
C MET A 533 8.90 9.94 -0.13
N LYS A 534 8.58 8.80 0.49
CA LYS A 534 9.36 8.24 1.62
C LYS A 534 10.77 7.82 1.21
N GLY A 535 10.92 7.17 0.04
CA GLY A 535 12.21 6.71 -0.47
C GLY A 535 13.21 7.84 -0.75
N ARG A 536 12.73 9.06 -0.95
CA ARG A 536 13.54 10.26 -1.19
C ARG A 536 13.93 11.00 0.10
N GLY A 537 13.69 10.41 1.27
CA GLY A 537 14.04 11.01 2.56
C GLY A 537 13.19 12.22 2.94
N ILE A 538 12.07 12.45 2.24
CA ILE A 538 11.12 13.49 2.60
C ILE A 538 10.28 12.94 3.76
N GLY A 539 10.82 13.03 4.97
CA GLY A 539 10.07 12.76 6.18
C GLY A 539 8.91 13.73 6.28
N PHE A 540 7.72 13.23 6.62
CA PHE A 540 6.60 14.07 7.05
C PHE A 540 7.06 14.79 8.32
N GLY A 541 7.56 16.02 8.17
CA GLY A 541 8.29 16.74 9.22
C GLY A 541 7.49 16.82 10.52
N ALA A 542 8.09 16.31 11.59
CA ALA A 542 7.74 16.61 12.97
C ALA A 542 8.35 17.96 13.36
N ASP A 543 7.98 19.02 12.64
CA ASP A 543 8.44 20.37 12.95
C ASP A 543 7.27 21.35 12.81
N GLU A 544 6.42 21.35 13.84
CA GLU A 544 5.79 22.57 14.36
C GLU A 544 5.67 22.38 15.88
N GLY A 545 6.71 22.84 16.58
CA GLY A 545 6.54 23.32 17.95
C GLY A 545 5.69 24.58 17.89
N ASP A 546 4.37 24.41 17.79
CA ASP A 546 3.42 25.52 17.86
C ASP A 546 3.14 25.83 19.33
N ALA A 547 4.17 26.39 19.97
CA ALA A 547 4.05 27.13 21.21
C ALA A 547 4.16 28.61 20.84
N ASP A 548 3.05 29.22 20.40
CA ASP A 548 2.51 30.48 20.92
C ASP A 548 1.43 31.05 19.97
N GLY A 549 0.32 31.54 20.53
CA GLY A 549 -0.63 32.42 19.82
C GLY A 549 -1.90 31.75 19.28
N GLY A 550 -2.96 31.72 20.09
CA GLY A 550 -4.27 31.21 19.71
C GLY A 550 -4.89 31.89 18.48
N ALA A 551 -5.20 31.08 17.47
CA ALA A 551 -6.23 31.33 16.46
C ALA A 551 -6.70 29.98 15.89
N ASN A 552 -7.97 29.64 16.14
CA ASN A 552 -8.77 28.58 15.52
C ASN A 552 -8.08 27.22 15.23
N LEU A 553 -8.50 26.21 16.00
CA LEU A 553 -8.33 24.77 15.74
C LEU A 553 -8.97 24.37 14.39
N ASN A 554 -8.35 24.76 13.28
CA ASN A 554 -8.82 24.46 11.94
C ASN A 554 -8.50 22.98 11.63
N ALA A 555 -9.53 22.20 11.34
CA ALA A 555 -9.41 20.89 10.73
C ALA A 555 -8.45 20.96 9.53
N GLY A 556 -7.37 20.18 9.56
CA GLY A 556 -6.38 20.18 8.49
C GLY A 556 -7.02 19.86 7.13
N SER A 557 -6.75 20.68 6.12
CA SER A 557 -7.23 20.41 4.77
C SER A 557 -6.51 19.18 4.18
N ALA A 558 -7.26 18.24 3.62
CA ALA A 558 -6.73 17.06 2.97
C ALA A 558 -6.07 17.42 1.63
N SER A 559 -4.92 16.84 1.35
CA SER A 559 -4.25 16.96 0.06
C SER A 559 -4.73 15.92 -0.95
N ILE A 560 -5.12 14.74 -0.48
CA ILE A 560 -5.63 13.66 -1.33
C ILE A 560 -6.90 13.10 -0.70
N TRP A 561 -7.89 12.80 -1.52
CA TRP A 561 -9.09 12.09 -1.12
C TRP A 561 -9.25 10.85 -2.00
N ILE A 562 -9.23 9.68 -1.37
CA ILE A 562 -9.36 8.39 -2.01
C ILE A 562 -10.80 7.92 -1.85
N VAL A 563 -11.43 7.52 -2.96
CA VAL A 563 -12.74 6.90 -3.00
C VAL A 563 -12.65 5.51 -3.63
N ASP A 564 -13.72 4.71 -3.50
CA ASP A 564 -13.76 3.40 -4.12
C ASP A 564 -13.75 3.47 -5.66
N PRO A 565 -13.06 2.53 -6.34
CA PRO A 565 -13.03 2.47 -7.79
C PRO A 565 -14.43 2.17 -8.36
N ARG A 566 -14.70 2.79 -9.52
CA ARG A 566 -15.90 2.52 -10.32
C ARG A 566 -15.50 2.35 -11.77
N SER A 567 -16.19 1.42 -12.44
CA SER A 567 -16.04 1.15 -13.86
C SER A 567 -17.28 1.59 -14.62
N LEU A 568 -17.17 1.77 -15.93
CA LEU A 568 -18.35 1.85 -16.80
C LEU A 568 -19.03 0.48 -16.82
N ALA A 569 -20.35 0.47 -16.69
CA ALA A 569 -21.09 -0.75 -16.38
C ALA A 569 -22.39 -0.89 -17.20
N GLU A 570 -22.89 0.19 -17.81
CA GLU A 570 -24.18 0.19 -18.51
C GLU A 570 -24.25 -0.91 -19.58
N GLY A 571 -23.24 -0.99 -20.46
CA GLY A 571 -23.19 -2.01 -21.53
C GLY A 571 -22.92 -3.44 -21.06
N MET A 572 -22.67 -3.66 -19.76
CA MET A 572 -22.46 -4.99 -19.17
C MET A 572 -23.63 -5.48 -18.33
N ARG A 573 -24.70 -4.68 -18.23
CA ARG A 573 -25.91 -5.05 -17.51
C ARG A 573 -26.67 -6.16 -18.24
N SER A 574 -27.21 -7.10 -17.47
CA SER A 574 -28.02 -8.21 -17.99
C SER A 574 -29.38 -7.78 -18.49
N ASP A 575 -29.90 -6.66 -17.97
CA ASP A 575 -31.18 -6.05 -18.33
C ASP A 575 -31.06 -4.93 -19.38
N PHE A 576 -29.85 -4.73 -19.94
CA PHE A 576 -29.61 -3.75 -20.99
C PHE A 576 -29.76 -4.39 -22.37
N ASP A 577 -30.91 -4.17 -23.01
CA ASP A 577 -31.12 -4.40 -24.44
C ASP A 577 -30.63 -3.14 -25.18
N GLY A 578 -29.44 -3.24 -25.79
CA GLY A 578 -28.73 -2.10 -26.39
C GLY A 578 -29.39 -1.43 -27.58
#